data_AF-A0A914J4Q1-F1
#
_entry.id   AF-A0A914J4Q1-F1
#
_cell.length_a   1.000
_cell.length_b   1.000
_cell.length_c   1.000
_cell.angle_alpha   90.00
_cell.angle_beta   90.00
_cell.angle_gamma   90.00
#
_symmetry.space_group_name_H-M   'P 1'
#
loop_
_entity.id
_entity.type
_entity.pdbx_description
1 polymer ?
#
loop_
_entity_poly.entity_id
_entity_poly.type
_entity_poly.pdbx_seq_one_letter_code
_entity_poly.pdbx_strand_id
1 'polypeptide(L)'
;MNSTTKIYKKLTFDVSKDVEKLVQLFENEDFDALHEYLKAIEPLRDKKGALVVTSEVVDFFLGMAKYFNKPLASKIITKLVDNFFKNSDMMVYLLNYWERNPKLFEESMTTKKNAWLLLVHLPPPKYKLYPKLKSEFYDDVDFTEKKRVKVVQTIWLQQIYRGVPQEVFLPVLRKLIDEIMDITPNSELYGDFLVSFVEKKDQYFGMFALEGVAKLMLEKNL
;
A
#
# COMPACT_ATOMS: atom_id res chain seq x y z
N MET A 1 23.75 -32.44 13.83
CA MET A 1 23.05 -31.20 13.44
C MET A 1 22.06 -31.56 12.33
N ASN A 2 20.76 -31.64 12.64
CA ASN A 2 19.75 -31.99 11.64
C ASN A 2 19.34 -30.74 10.86
N SER A 3 19.74 -30.65 9.59
CA SER A 3 19.26 -29.63 8.66
C SER A 3 17.79 -29.94 8.32
N THR A 4 16.87 -29.33 9.04
CA THR A 4 15.46 -29.28 8.61
C THR A 4 15.36 -28.43 7.36
N THR A 5 15.57 -29.04 6.19
CA THR A 5 15.16 -28.52 4.90
C THR A 5 13.64 -28.42 4.91
N LYS A 6 13.12 -27.25 5.26
CA LYS A 6 11.68 -26.97 5.16
C LYS A 6 11.35 -26.99 3.67
N ILE A 7 10.57 -27.98 3.26
CA ILE A 7 9.99 -28.07 1.92
C ILE A 7 9.10 -26.83 1.73
N TYR A 8 9.56 -25.88 0.92
CA TYR A 8 8.75 -24.81 0.38
C TYR A 8 8.08 -25.36 -0.88
N LYS A 9 6.74 -25.31 -0.95
CA LYS A 9 6.01 -25.75 -2.14
C LYS A 9 6.33 -24.74 -3.24
N LYS A 10 7.14 -25.15 -4.22
CA LYS A 10 7.71 -24.31 -5.26
C LYS A 10 6.62 -23.95 -6.29
N LEU A 11 5.93 -22.83 -6.09
CA LEU A 11 5.33 -22.10 -7.20
C LEU A 11 6.39 -21.08 -7.63
N THR A 12 6.99 -21.32 -8.80
CA THR A 12 8.06 -20.49 -9.37
C THR A 12 7.43 -19.31 -10.08
N PHE A 13 7.58 -18.14 -9.47
CA PHE A 13 7.47 -16.85 -10.12
C PHE A 13 8.72 -16.65 -11.02
N ASP A 14 8.53 -16.39 -12.31
CA ASP A 14 9.58 -16.06 -13.28
C ASP A 14 9.40 -14.58 -13.65
N VAL A 15 10.10 -13.69 -12.93
CA VAL A 15 9.91 -12.22 -12.97
C VAL A 15 9.82 -11.69 -14.40
N SER A 16 10.75 -12.10 -15.27
CA SER A 16 10.82 -11.55 -16.62
C SER A 16 9.58 -11.91 -17.43
N LYS A 17 9.20 -13.19 -17.41
CA LYS A 17 8.04 -13.68 -18.18
C LYS A 17 6.73 -13.21 -17.58
N ASP A 18 6.66 -13.15 -16.27
CA ASP A 18 5.44 -12.76 -15.57
C ASP A 18 5.17 -11.25 -15.70
N VAL A 19 6.22 -10.41 -15.66
CA VAL A 19 6.10 -8.98 -15.97
C VAL A 19 5.74 -8.79 -17.44
N GLU A 20 6.46 -9.39 -18.39
CA GLU A 20 6.16 -9.26 -19.83
C GLU A 20 4.73 -9.68 -20.18
N LYS A 21 4.25 -10.79 -19.63
CA LYS A 21 2.87 -11.24 -19.84
C LYS A 21 1.87 -10.26 -19.25
N LEU A 22 2.14 -9.66 -18.09
CA LEU A 22 1.28 -8.60 -17.55
C LEU A 22 1.27 -7.39 -18.46
N VAL A 23 2.44 -6.93 -18.93
CA VAL A 23 2.54 -5.81 -19.87
C VAL A 23 1.69 -6.07 -21.10
N GLN A 24 1.81 -7.25 -21.72
CA GLN A 24 1.00 -7.61 -22.88
C GLN A 24 -0.50 -7.62 -22.58
N LEU A 25 -0.91 -8.19 -21.45
CA LEU A 25 -2.32 -8.23 -21.05
C LEU A 25 -2.89 -6.82 -20.78
N PHE A 26 -2.08 -5.92 -20.22
CA PHE A 26 -2.44 -4.51 -20.05
C PHE A 26 -2.51 -3.75 -21.38
N GLU A 27 -1.54 -3.94 -22.26
CA GLU A 27 -1.49 -3.28 -23.57
C GLU A 27 -2.64 -3.72 -24.48
N ASN A 28 -3.02 -4.99 -24.39
CA ASN A 28 -4.14 -5.56 -25.15
C ASN A 28 -5.51 -5.30 -24.51
N GLU A 29 -5.55 -4.65 -23.34
CA GLU A 29 -6.78 -4.43 -22.58
C GLU A 29 -7.56 -5.73 -22.29
N ASP A 30 -6.86 -6.87 -22.19
CA ASP A 30 -7.44 -8.20 -21.91
C ASP A 30 -7.50 -8.44 -20.39
N PHE A 31 -8.50 -7.79 -19.78
CA PHE A 31 -8.60 -7.67 -18.33
C PHE A 31 -9.09 -8.93 -17.61
N ASP A 32 -9.86 -9.78 -18.30
CA ASP A 32 -10.28 -11.07 -17.76
C ASP A 32 -9.07 -12.01 -17.69
N ALA A 33 -8.24 -12.04 -18.74
CA ALA A 33 -6.99 -12.77 -18.71
C ALA A 33 -5.99 -12.19 -17.70
N LEU A 34 -5.92 -10.86 -17.55
CA LEU A 34 -5.12 -10.20 -16.51
C LEU A 34 -5.54 -10.63 -15.11
N HIS A 35 -6.85 -10.64 -14.83
CA HIS A 35 -7.40 -11.04 -13.54
C HIS A 35 -7.16 -12.51 -13.24
N GLU A 36 -7.43 -13.40 -14.19
CA GLU A 36 -7.14 -14.82 -14.06
C GLU A 36 -5.64 -15.10 -13.93
N TYR A 37 -4.80 -14.30 -14.59
CA TYR A 37 -3.36 -14.41 -14.46
C TYR A 37 -2.85 -13.94 -13.10
N LEU A 38 -3.34 -12.82 -12.57
CA LEU A 38 -3.02 -12.36 -11.22
C LEU A 38 -3.56 -13.31 -10.14
N LYS A 39 -4.64 -14.06 -10.40
CA LYS A 39 -5.08 -15.18 -9.53
C LYS A 39 -4.11 -16.36 -9.60
N ALA A 40 -3.58 -16.65 -10.79
CA ALA A 40 -2.68 -17.78 -11.01
C ALA A 40 -1.26 -17.53 -10.46
N ILE A 41 -0.82 -16.26 -10.43
CA ILE A 41 0.44 -15.87 -9.78
C ILE A 41 0.22 -15.80 -8.27
N GLU A 42 0.51 -16.90 -7.58
CA GLU A 42 0.65 -16.91 -6.14
C GLU A 42 2.13 -16.79 -5.75
N PRO A 43 2.52 -15.73 -5.05
CA PRO A 43 3.90 -15.61 -4.58
C PRO A 43 4.20 -16.63 -3.48
N LEU A 44 5.49 -16.94 -3.30
CA LEU A 44 5.93 -17.97 -2.36
C LEU A 44 5.48 -17.63 -0.93
N ARG A 45 4.89 -18.59 -0.23
CA ARG A 45 4.45 -18.45 1.16
C ARG A 45 5.19 -19.40 2.11
N ASP A 46 5.40 -18.96 3.35
CA ASP A 46 5.94 -19.78 4.42
C ASP A 46 4.86 -20.73 4.98
N LYS A 47 5.25 -21.58 5.94
CA LYS A 47 4.34 -22.56 6.57
C LYS A 47 3.20 -21.92 7.39
N LYS A 48 3.29 -20.62 7.69
CA LYS A 48 2.28 -19.84 8.41
C LYS A 48 1.40 -19.02 7.45
N GLY A 49 1.59 -19.17 6.14
CA GLY A 49 0.84 -18.45 5.10
C GLY A 49 1.37 -17.03 4.83
N ALA A 50 2.48 -16.64 5.44
CA ALA A 50 3.08 -15.33 5.20
C ALA A 50 3.84 -15.32 3.88
N LEU A 51 3.79 -14.19 3.19
CA LEU A 51 4.57 -13.99 1.98
C LEU A 51 6.07 -14.06 2.30
N VAL A 52 6.80 -14.89 1.57
CA VAL A 52 8.27 -14.83 1.52
C VAL A 52 8.60 -13.70 0.56
N VAL A 53 8.95 -12.54 1.10
CA VAL A 53 9.36 -11.41 0.27
C VAL A 53 10.78 -11.70 -0.24
N THR A 54 10.98 -11.58 -1.55
CA THR A 54 12.28 -11.72 -2.23
C THR A 54 12.50 -10.52 -3.16
N SER A 55 13.72 -10.34 -3.71
CA SER A 55 13.98 -9.28 -4.71
C SER A 55 13.04 -9.39 -5.91
N GLU A 56 12.73 -10.60 -6.33
CA GLU A 56 11.82 -10.88 -7.45
C GLU A 56 10.40 -10.36 -7.20
N VAL A 57 9.88 -10.56 -5.98
CA VAL A 57 8.55 -10.05 -5.59
C VAL A 57 8.53 -8.52 -5.57
N VAL A 58 9.66 -7.91 -5.18
CA VAL A 58 9.82 -6.46 -5.22
C VAL A 58 9.85 -5.95 -6.66
N ASP A 59 10.68 -6.54 -7.52
CA ASP A 59 10.83 -6.13 -8.91
C ASP A 59 9.53 -6.28 -9.70
N PHE A 60 8.79 -7.37 -9.47
CA PHE A 60 7.45 -7.57 -10.02
C PHE A 60 6.50 -6.42 -9.68
N PHE A 61 6.42 -6.09 -8.38
CA PHE A 61 5.53 -5.06 -7.91
C PHE A 61 5.93 -3.68 -8.45
N LEU A 62 7.24 -3.37 -8.45
CA LEU A 62 7.75 -2.11 -9.01
C LEU A 62 7.50 -2.00 -10.51
N GLY A 63 7.59 -3.13 -11.24
CA GLY A 63 7.15 -3.23 -12.63
C GLY A 63 5.69 -2.85 -12.80
N MET A 64 4.82 -3.39 -11.93
CA MET A 64 3.38 -3.11 -11.92
C MET A 64 3.02 -1.66 -11.61
N ALA A 65 3.79 -0.99 -10.73
CA ALA A 65 3.54 0.40 -10.35
C ALA A 65 3.60 1.37 -11.54
N LYS A 66 4.40 1.07 -12.58
CA LYS A 66 4.47 1.87 -13.82
C LYS A 66 3.13 1.97 -14.56
N TYR A 67 2.22 1.03 -14.30
CA TYR A 67 0.91 0.95 -14.98
C TYR A 67 -0.22 1.57 -14.15
N PHE A 68 0.10 2.25 -13.04
CA PHE A 68 -0.90 2.95 -12.23
C PHE A 68 -1.52 4.16 -12.94
N ASN A 69 -0.98 4.60 -14.07
CA ASN A 69 -1.64 5.62 -14.91
C ASN A 69 -2.84 5.07 -15.71
N LYS A 70 -3.07 3.75 -15.73
CA LYS A 70 -4.19 3.13 -16.44
C LYS A 70 -5.47 3.14 -15.59
N PRO A 71 -6.66 3.46 -16.14
CA PRO A 71 -7.92 3.49 -15.40
C PRO A 71 -8.26 2.18 -14.67
N LEU A 72 -7.86 1.04 -15.26
CA LEU A 72 -8.16 -0.29 -14.74
C LEU A 72 -7.23 -0.75 -13.62
N ALA A 73 -6.13 -0.03 -13.34
CA ALA A 73 -5.30 -0.31 -12.16
C ALA A 73 -6.15 -0.31 -10.87
N SER A 74 -7.19 0.53 -10.80
CA SER A 74 -8.18 0.55 -9.72
C SER A 74 -8.86 -0.80 -9.43
N LYS A 75 -9.12 -1.63 -10.45
CA LYS A 75 -9.81 -2.92 -10.31
C LYS A 75 -8.89 -4.05 -9.83
N ILE A 76 -7.59 -3.94 -10.09
CA ILE A 76 -6.61 -4.96 -9.73
C ILE A 76 -5.87 -4.64 -8.43
N ILE A 77 -5.89 -3.38 -7.97
CA ILE A 77 -5.21 -2.95 -6.73
C ILE A 77 -5.64 -3.80 -5.54
N THR A 78 -6.95 -4.03 -5.35
CA THR A 78 -7.44 -4.86 -4.23
C THR A 78 -6.85 -6.27 -4.29
N LYS A 79 -6.76 -6.86 -5.49
CA LYS A 79 -6.21 -8.21 -5.69
C LYS A 79 -4.69 -8.25 -5.47
N LEU A 80 -3.97 -7.23 -5.94
CA LEU A 80 -2.54 -7.07 -5.69
C LEU A 80 -2.28 -6.94 -4.19
N VAL A 81 -3.08 -6.13 -3.49
CA VAL A 81 -2.98 -5.97 -2.04
C VAL A 81 -3.23 -7.28 -1.29
N ASP A 82 -4.31 -7.99 -1.63
CA ASP A 82 -4.62 -9.28 -1.00
C ASP A 82 -3.54 -10.34 -1.23
N ASN A 83 -2.97 -10.38 -2.44
CA ASN A 83 -1.97 -11.39 -2.79
C ASN A 83 -0.58 -11.06 -2.23
N PHE A 84 -0.16 -9.80 -2.30
CA PHE A 84 1.23 -9.40 -2.03
C PHE A 84 1.44 -8.61 -0.73
N PHE A 85 0.41 -7.99 -0.16
CA PHE A 85 0.59 -7.07 0.97
C PHE A 85 -0.01 -7.62 2.26
N LYS A 86 -1.11 -8.37 2.15
CA LYS A 86 -1.75 -9.02 3.30
C LYS A 86 -0.79 -10.01 3.97
N ASN A 87 -0.56 -9.82 5.27
CA ASN A 87 0.36 -10.64 6.09
C ASN A 87 1.81 -10.63 5.58
N SER A 88 2.30 -9.48 5.11
CA SER A 88 3.68 -9.33 4.64
C SER A 88 4.27 -7.95 4.97
N ASP A 89 5.60 -7.85 4.94
CA ASP A 89 6.33 -6.59 5.09
C ASP A 89 6.45 -5.81 3.78
N MET A 90 5.91 -6.32 2.68
CA MET A 90 6.02 -5.74 1.33
C MET A 90 5.48 -4.30 1.26
N MET A 91 4.49 -3.98 2.11
CA MET A 91 3.98 -2.62 2.25
C MET A 91 5.09 -1.63 2.59
N VAL A 92 5.97 -1.97 3.52
CA VAL A 92 6.99 -1.04 3.98
C VAL A 92 8.06 -0.81 2.92
N TYR A 93 8.39 -1.85 2.14
CA TYR A 93 9.27 -1.69 0.97
C TYR A 93 8.66 -0.76 -0.06
N LEU A 94 7.38 -0.98 -0.40
CA LEU A 94 6.63 -0.10 -1.29
C LEU A 94 6.63 1.35 -0.79
N LEU A 95 6.28 1.58 0.47
CA LEU A 95 6.16 2.94 1.00
C LEU A 95 7.51 3.65 1.08
N ASN A 96 8.60 2.97 1.41
CA ASN A 96 9.94 3.56 1.33
C ASN A 96 10.34 3.85 -0.12
N TYR A 97 10.02 2.96 -1.07
CA TYR A 97 10.28 3.21 -2.48
C TYR A 97 9.49 4.40 -2.99
N TRP A 98 8.23 4.52 -2.60
CA TRP A 98 7.36 5.65 -2.89
C TRP A 98 7.94 6.94 -2.33
N GLU A 99 8.37 6.96 -1.07
CA GLU A 99 8.99 8.14 -0.44
C GLU A 99 10.18 8.67 -1.27
N ARG A 100 10.99 7.76 -1.83
CA ARG A 100 12.15 8.09 -2.68
C ARG A 100 11.76 8.46 -4.10
N ASN A 101 10.63 7.95 -4.61
CA ASN A 101 10.18 8.11 -6.00
C ASN A 101 8.75 8.66 -6.10
N PRO A 102 8.45 9.83 -5.47
CA PRO A 102 7.09 10.34 -5.38
C PRO A 102 6.42 10.59 -6.75
N LYS A 103 7.21 10.97 -7.76
CA LYS A 103 6.72 11.29 -9.10
C LYS A 103 5.98 10.12 -9.75
N LEU A 104 6.46 8.89 -9.57
CA LEU A 104 5.86 7.69 -10.18
C LEU A 104 4.40 7.46 -9.77
N PHE A 105 3.99 8.01 -8.62
CA PHE A 105 2.64 7.84 -8.08
C PHE A 105 1.75 9.06 -8.34
N GLU A 106 2.29 10.09 -9.02
CA GLU A 106 1.67 11.43 -9.11
C GLU A 106 1.77 12.09 -10.48
N GLU A 107 2.32 11.40 -11.47
CA GLU A 107 2.48 11.89 -12.85
C GLU A 107 1.17 12.36 -13.50
N SER A 108 0.03 11.82 -13.09
CA SER A 108 -1.28 12.20 -13.60
C SER A 108 -2.36 12.10 -12.52
N MET A 109 -3.53 12.72 -12.77
CA MET A 109 -4.70 12.57 -11.88
C MET A 109 -5.13 11.10 -11.74
N THR A 110 -5.02 10.30 -12.80
CA THR A 110 -5.30 8.85 -12.77
C THR A 110 -4.31 8.11 -11.90
N THR A 111 -3.01 8.38 -12.08
CA THR A 111 -1.94 7.79 -11.25
C THR A 111 -2.17 8.11 -9.78
N LYS A 112 -2.46 9.38 -9.48
CA LYS A 112 -2.73 9.86 -8.13
C LYS A 112 -3.96 9.19 -7.50
N LYS A 113 -5.05 9.03 -8.26
CA LYS A 113 -6.23 8.29 -7.82
C LYS A 113 -5.89 6.84 -7.47
N ASN A 114 -5.16 6.16 -8.35
CA ASN A 114 -4.78 4.77 -8.15
C ASN A 114 -3.77 4.59 -6.99
N ALA A 115 -2.88 5.56 -6.80
CA ALA A 115 -1.98 5.62 -5.66
C ALA A 115 -2.77 5.72 -4.33
N TRP A 116 -3.79 6.58 -4.27
CA TRP A 116 -4.70 6.66 -3.12
C TRP A 116 -5.50 5.38 -2.88
N LEU A 117 -6.01 4.76 -3.95
CA LEU A 117 -6.68 3.46 -3.84
C LEU A 117 -5.73 2.41 -3.25
N LEU A 118 -4.48 2.38 -3.69
CA LEU A 118 -3.48 1.49 -3.12
C LEU A 118 -3.29 1.76 -1.62
N LEU A 119 -3.07 3.02 -1.21
CA LEU A 119 -2.89 3.39 0.20
C LEU A 119 -4.06 2.99 1.10
N VAL A 120 -5.29 3.18 0.64
CA VAL A 120 -6.49 2.80 1.40
C VAL A 120 -6.54 1.29 1.63
N HIS A 121 -6.18 0.50 0.61
CA HIS A 121 -6.28 -0.94 0.69
C HIS A 121 -5.13 -1.58 1.48
N LEU A 122 -3.97 -0.92 1.58
CA LEU A 122 -2.84 -1.46 2.34
C LEU A 122 -3.23 -1.77 3.80
N PRO A 123 -2.80 -2.93 4.33
CA PRO A 123 -3.07 -3.29 5.72
C PRO A 123 -2.28 -2.39 6.68
N PRO A 124 -2.80 -2.04 7.86
CA PRO A 124 -2.07 -1.22 8.81
C PRO A 124 -0.82 -1.99 9.31
N PRO A 125 0.31 -1.32 9.60
CA PRO A 125 1.59 -1.93 10.02
C PRO A 125 1.56 -2.66 11.38
N LYS A 126 0.38 -2.90 11.99
CA LYS A 126 0.17 -3.63 13.26
C LYS A 126 0.60 -5.11 13.18
N TYR A 127 0.78 -5.66 11.98
CA TYR A 127 1.12 -7.07 11.80
C TYR A 127 2.62 -7.35 12.07
N LYS A 128 2.88 -8.46 12.78
CA LYS A 128 4.24 -8.94 13.15
C LYS A 128 5.09 -9.19 11.90
N LEU A 129 6.34 -8.75 11.98
CA LEU A 129 7.39 -8.97 10.98
C LEU A 129 7.53 -10.46 10.63
N TYR A 130 7.63 -10.72 9.33
CA TYR A 130 8.08 -12.01 8.80
C TYR A 130 9.55 -11.89 8.38
N PRO A 131 10.32 -13.00 8.38
CA PRO A 131 11.76 -12.94 8.52
C PRO A 131 12.46 -12.11 7.44
N LYS A 132 13.52 -11.42 7.88
CA LYS A 132 14.40 -10.52 7.12
C LYS A 132 14.60 -10.95 5.67
N LEU A 133 14.26 -10.04 4.76
CA LEU A 133 14.78 -10.01 3.41
C LEU A 133 16.30 -9.89 3.44
N LYS A 134 16.99 -10.73 2.68
CA LYS A 134 18.28 -10.36 2.09
C LYS A 134 17.96 -9.77 0.72
N SER A 135 18.23 -8.49 0.52
CA SER A 135 18.13 -7.84 -0.78
C SER A 135 19.51 -7.27 -1.12
N GLU A 136 19.97 -7.47 -2.36
CA GLU A 136 21.21 -6.86 -2.86
C GLU A 136 21.05 -5.37 -3.21
N PHE A 137 19.80 -4.87 -3.26
CA PHE A 137 19.46 -3.51 -3.68
C PHE A 137 19.05 -2.58 -2.53
N TYR A 138 18.73 -3.14 -1.37
CA TYR A 138 18.31 -2.39 -0.19
C TYR A 138 19.11 -2.91 0.99
N ASP A 139 19.87 -2.02 1.65
CA ASP A 139 20.56 -2.31 2.90
C ASP A 139 19.63 -3.09 3.84
N ASP A 140 20.16 -3.98 4.68
CA ASP A 140 19.43 -4.71 5.72
C ASP A 140 18.60 -3.75 6.60
N VAL A 141 17.41 -3.35 6.13
CA VAL A 141 16.62 -2.35 6.83
C VAL A 141 15.91 -3.08 7.94
N ASP A 142 16.47 -2.98 9.14
CA ASP A 142 15.79 -3.37 10.36
C ASP A 142 14.56 -2.47 10.54
N PHE A 143 13.42 -2.92 10.02
CA PHE A 143 12.14 -2.26 10.11
C PHE A 143 11.50 -2.51 11.46
N THR A 144 12.01 -1.86 12.50
CA THR A 144 11.30 -1.79 13.78
C THR A 144 9.90 -1.21 13.57
N GLU A 145 8.94 -1.61 14.41
CA GLU A 145 7.55 -1.13 14.31
C GLU A 145 7.47 0.40 14.27
N LYS A 146 8.27 1.05 15.12
CA LYS A 146 8.43 2.51 15.14
C LYS A 146 8.82 3.09 13.78
N LYS A 147 9.74 2.46 13.04
CA LYS A 147 10.13 2.90 11.69
C LYS A 147 9.01 2.67 10.68
N ARG A 148 8.31 1.53 10.74
CA ARG A 148 7.19 1.22 9.82
C ARG A 148 6.07 2.23 9.96
N VAL A 149 5.65 2.50 11.19
CA VAL A 149 4.64 3.51 11.53
C VAL A 149 5.06 4.89 11.04
N LYS A 150 6.32 5.27 11.25
CA LYS A 150 6.85 6.56 10.78
C LYS A 150 6.76 6.69 9.25
N VAL A 151 7.15 5.67 8.50
CA VAL A 151 7.06 5.67 7.02
C VAL A 151 5.61 5.82 6.56
N VAL A 152 4.68 5.07 7.18
CA VAL A 152 3.24 5.21 6.91
C VAL A 152 2.77 6.65 7.17
N GLN A 153 3.11 7.22 8.32
CA GLN A 153 2.73 8.60 8.66
C GLN A 153 3.26 9.60 7.64
N THR A 154 4.55 9.49 7.27
CA THR A 154 5.19 10.35 6.28
C THR A 154 4.48 10.30 4.94
N ILE A 155 4.23 9.10 4.40
CA ILE A 155 3.57 8.96 3.10
C ILE A 155 2.15 9.53 3.15
N TRP A 156 1.36 9.21 4.17
CA TRP A 156 0.00 9.73 4.30
C TRP A 156 -0.03 11.26 4.34
N LEU A 157 0.84 11.89 5.15
CA LEU A 157 0.93 13.35 5.22
C LEU A 157 1.35 13.96 3.88
N GLN A 158 2.37 13.40 3.22
CA GLN A 158 2.82 13.88 1.91
C GLN A 158 1.70 13.80 0.86
N GLN A 159 0.97 12.69 0.82
CA GLN A 159 -0.13 12.52 -0.13
C GLN A 159 -1.29 13.47 0.18
N ILE A 160 -1.65 13.64 1.46
CA ILE A 160 -2.67 14.61 1.90
C ILE A 160 -2.29 16.02 1.43
N TYR A 161 -1.05 16.45 1.68
CA TYR A 161 -0.55 17.77 1.27
C TYR A 161 -0.61 17.98 -0.24
N ARG A 162 -0.45 16.91 -1.01
CA ARG A 162 -0.54 16.94 -2.46
C ARG A 162 -1.98 16.90 -2.96
N GLY A 163 -2.95 16.68 -2.08
CA GLY A 163 -4.38 16.73 -2.33
C GLY A 163 -5.00 15.35 -2.60
N VAL A 164 -6.20 15.14 -2.10
CA VAL A 164 -6.97 13.89 -2.28
C VAL A 164 -7.96 14.07 -3.45
N PRO A 165 -7.96 13.20 -4.47
CA PRO A 165 -9.00 13.21 -5.50
C PRO A 165 -10.39 12.96 -4.89
N GLN A 166 -11.41 13.66 -5.40
CA GLN A 166 -12.76 13.61 -4.84
C GLN A 166 -13.36 12.19 -4.87
N GLU A 167 -13.03 11.40 -5.88
CA GLU A 167 -13.58 10.05 -6.11
C GLU A 167 -13.11 9.03 -5.07
N VAL A 168 -12.01 9.30 -4.37
CA VAL A 168 -11.43 8.41 -3.35
C VAL A 168 -11.49 9.05 -1.96
N PHE A 169 -12.21 10.15 -1.83
CA PHE A 169 -12.18 10.97 -0.63
C PHE A 169 -12.76 10.27 0.60
N LEU A 170 -13.96 9.70 0.47
CA LEU A 170 -14.62 8.93 1.54
C LEU A 170 -13.77 7.74 2.04
N PRO A 171 -13.26 6.84 1.17
CA PRO A 171 -12.45 5.74 1.64
C PRO A 171 -11.14 6.20 2.31
N VAL A 172 -10.55 7.30 1.84
CA VAL A 172 -9.36 7.91 2.47
C VAL A 172 -9.68 8.43 3.87
N LEU A 173 -10.77 9.19 4.03
CA LEU A 173 -11.19 9.70 5.34
C LEU A 173 -11.43 8.58 6.35
N ARG A 174 -12.20 7.55 5.95
CA ARG A 174 -12.48 6.41 6.84
C ARG A 174 -11.21 5.68 7.25
N LYS A 175 -10.36 5.33 6.28
CA LYS A 175 -9.10 4.64 6.57
C LYS A 175 -8.18 5.47 7.48
N LEU A 176 -8.13 6.79 7.26
CA LEU A 176 -7.36 7.71 8.09
C LEU A 176 -7.82 7.66 9.55
N ILE A 177 -9.12 7.84 9.77
CA ILE A 177 -9.74 7.96 11.09
C ILE A 177 -9.76 6.62 11.83
N ASP A 178 -10.15 5.55 11.14
CA ASP A 178 -10.40 4.24 11.74
C ASP A 178 -9.11 3.45 12.00
N GLU A 179 -8.05 3.68 11.21
CA GLU A 179 -6.86 2.82 11.24
C GLU A 179 -5.54 3.58 11.37
N ILE A 180 -5.34 4.65 10.59
CA ILE A 180 -4.03 5.32 10.52
C ILE A 180 -3.78 6.19 11.74
N MET A 181 -4.76 6.99 12.17
CA MET A 181 -4.61 7.87 13.33
C MET A 181 -4.26 7.10 14.61
N ASP A 182 -4.84 5.91 14.79
CA ASP A 182 -4.59 5.03 15.95
C ASP A 182 -3.15 4.56 16.10
N ILE A 183 -2.44 4.41 14.99
CA ILE A 183 -1.09 3.83 14.97
C ILE A 183 -0.02 4.90 14.88
N THR A 184 -0.34 6.09 14.37
CA THR A 184 0.65 7.13 14.16
C THR A 184 0.88 7.94 15.44
N PRO A 185 2.14 8.15 15.86
CA PRO A 185 2.44 8.83 17.12
C PRO A 185 1.98 10.29 17.13
N ASN A 186 2.03 10.97 15.98
CA ASN A 186 1.71 12.39 15.84
C ASN A 186 0.42 12.59 15.02
N SER A 187 -0.67 11.92 15.40
CA SER A 187 -1.94 11.96 14.65
C SER A 187 -2.54 13.36 14.54
N GLU A 188 -2.18 14.28 15.45
CA GLU A 188 -2.55 15.70 15.41
C GLU A 188 -2.14 16.41 14.11
N LEU A 189 -1.11 15.90 13.41
CA LEU A 189 -0.68 16.44 12.12
C LEU A 189 -1.73 16.29 11.00
N TYR A 190 -2.76 15.47 11.21
CA TYR A 190 -3.90 15.34 10.30
C TYR A 190 -5.03 16.35 10.61
N GLY A 191 -4.92 17.12 11.70
CA GLY A 191 -5.95 18.03 12.19
C GLY A 191 -6.36 19.09 11.17
N ASP A 192 -5.39 19.83 10.62
CA ASP A 192 -5.65 20.88 9.63
C ASP A 192 -6.37 20.33 8.39
N PHE A 193 -5.98 19.13 7.95
CA PHE A 193 -6.66 18.45 6.86
C PHE A 193 -8.12 18.19 7.22
N LEU A 194 -8.41 17.59 8.37
CA LEU A 194 -9.78 17.28 8.81
C LEU A 194 -10.63 18.54 9.01
N VAL A 195 -10.11 19.57 9.70
CA VAL A 195 -10.81 20.85 9.93
C VAL A 195 -11.21 21.50 8.61
N SER A 196 -10.33 21.47 7.60
CA SER A 196 -10.62 22.05 6.29
C SER A 196 -11.86 21.45 5.59
N PHE A 197 -12.29 20.23 5.95
CA PHE A 197 -13.52 19.63 5.41
C PHE A 197 -14.76 19.94 6.23
N VAL A 198 -14.62 20.10 7.54
CA VAL A 198 -15.70 20.60 8.39
C VAL A 198 -16.12 22.00 7.92
N GLU A 199 -15.16 22.84 7.55
CA GLU A 199 -15.40 24.22 7.11
C GLU A 199 -16.01 24.33 5.71
N LYS A 200 -15.77 23.35 4.82
CA LYS A 200 -16.20 23.39 3.41
C LYS A 200 -17.72 23.29 3.17
N LYS A 201 -18.54 23.17 4.22
CA LYS A 201 -20.02 23.06 4.18
C LYS A 201 -20.55 21.89 3.34
N ASP A 202 -19.70 20.94 2.93
CA ASP A 202 -20.16 19.67 2.40
C ASP A 202 -20.65 18.81 3.57
N GLN A 203 -21.97 18.72 3.74
CA GLN A 203 -22.59 18.09 4.91
C GLN A 203 -22.17 16.63 5.08
N TYR A 204 -21.90 15.91 3.99
CA TYR A 204 -21.61 14.49 4.06
C TYR A 204 -20.16 14.24 4.49
N PHE A 205 -19.20 14.93 3.88
CA PHE A 205 -17.79 14.78 4.25
C PHE A 205 -17.43 15.48 5.56
N GLY A 206 -18.09 16.60 5.86
CA GLY A 206 -17.91 17.34 7.11
C GLY A 206 -18.26 16.51 8.34
N MET A 207 -19.26 15.62 8.25
CA MET A 207 -19.63 14.72 9.35
C MET A 207 -18.52 13.72 9.68
N PHE A 208 -17.92 13.06 8.69
CA PHE A 208 -16.79 12.13 8.92
C PHE A 208 -15.54 12.89 9.39
N ALA A 209 -15.27 14.06 8.82
CA ALA A 209 -14.15 14.87 9.27
C ALA A 209 -14.30 15.33 10.73
N LEU A 210 -15.53 15.66 11.16
CA LEU A 210 -15.84 16.02 12.54
C LEU A 210 -15.58 14.86 13.52
N GLU A 211 -15.88 13.62 13.13
CA GLU A 211 -15.52 12.43 13.91
C GLU A 211 -14.01 12.34 14.13
N GLY A 212 -13.23 12.55 13.06
CA GLY A 212 -11.77 12.60 13.15
C GLY A 212 -11.26 13.73 14.06
N VAL A 213 -11.83 14.94 13.95
CA VAL A 213 -11.48 16.07 14.82
C VAL A 213 -11.80 15.77 16.28
N ALA A 214 -13.00 15.25 16.58
CA ALA A 214 -13.40 14.89 17.92
C ALA A 214 -12.48 13.83 18.52
N LYS A 215 -12.07 12.83 17.72
CA LYS A 215 -11.09 11.82 18.11
C LYS A 215 -9.75 12.45 18.48
N LEU A 216 -9.23 13.37 17.67
CA LEU A 216 -7.99 14.09 17.98
C LEU A 216 -8.10 14.90 19.27
N MET A 217 -9.21 15.60 19.50
CA MET A 217 -9.43 16.37 20.73
C MET A 217 -9.40 15.46 21.98
N LEU A 218 -10.07 14.31 21.91
CA LEU A 218 -10.13 13.36 23.03
C LEU A 218 -8.78 12.67 23.31
N GLU A 219 -8.04 12.29 22.27
CA GLU A 219 -6.79 11.54 22.42
C GLU A 219 -5.57 12.43 22.71
N LYS A 220 -5.58 13.67 22.20
CA LYS A 220 -4.41 14.58 22.25
C LYS A 220 -4.60 15.78 23.16
N ASN A 221 -5.79 15.98 23.75
CA ASN A 221 -6.15 17.17 24.52
C ASN A 221 -5.88 18.47 23.74
N LEU A 222 -6.24 18.48 22.45
CA LEU A 222 -6.20 19.67 21.59
C LEU A 222 -7.36 20.62 21.87
#